data_AF-A0A6A4IHN6-F1
#
_entry.id   AF-A0A6A4IHN6-F1
#
_cell.length_a   1.000
_cell.length_b   1.000
_cell.length_c   1.000
_cell.angle_alpha   90.00
_cell.angle_beta   90.00
_cell.angle_gamma   90.00
#
_symmetry.space_group_name_H-M   'P 1'
#
loop_
_entity.id
_entity.type
_entity.pdbx_description
1 polymer ?
#
loop_
_entity_poly.entity_id
_entity_poly.type
_entity_poly.pdbx_seq_one_letter_code
_entity_poly.pdbx_strand_id
1 'polypeptide(L)'
;MNNEPDSDSFSNSSQHSFEQLLKASDSQLPPPGPAYYLARRALWLKSPDNFVPHDDSVPRQLSTSRQKLENLLHTSDAVYNKEAWEGGIEKVFKGLSGGATLKRRLPLNLVIKIVHCAWVQDGTWPAGAVAPEPDDVAEEVERD
;
A
#
# COMPACT_ATOMS: atom_id res chain seq x y z
N MET A 1 1.97 -42.25 -37.76
CA MET A 1 1.92 -41.56 -36.46
C MET A 1 2.10 -40.07 -36.73
N ASN A 2 1.01 -39.31 -36.71
CA ASN A 2 1.02 -37.86 -36.91
C ASN A 2 0.97 -37.22 -35.53
N ASN A 3 1.96 -36.37 -35.20
CA ASN A 3 1.93 -35.54 -34.01
C ASN A 3 1.54 -34.11 -34.42
N GLU A 4 0.34 -33.67 -34.04
CA GLU A 4 -0.03 -32.26 -33.99
C GLU A 4 0.53 -31.63 -32.72
N PRO A 5 1.10 -30.43 -32.76
CA PRO A 5 1.40 -29.67 -31.55
C PRO A 5 0.14 -28.96 -31.06
N ASP A 6 -0.30 -29.33 -29.85
CA ASP A 6 -1.33 -28.64 -29.08
C ASP A 6 -1.02 -27.14 -28.99
N SER A 7 -1.94 -26.34 -29.50
CA SER A 7 -1.89 -24.89 -29.42
C SER A 7 -2.34 -24.47 -28.02
N ASP A 8 -1.38 -24.20 -27.14
CA ASP A 8 -1.62 -23.63 -25.82
C ASP A 8 -2.36 -22.28 -25.95
N SER A 9 -3.65 -22.31 -25.67
CA SER A 9 -4.51 -21.14 -25.60
C SER A 9 -4.22 -20.40 -24.30
N PHE A 10 -3.35 -19.39 -24.35
CA PHE A 10 -3.13 -18.49 -23.23
C PHE A 10 -4.41 -17.68 -22.97
N SER A 11 -5.22 -18.15 -22.02
CA SER A 11 -6.39 -17.46 -21.50
C SER A 11 -6.01 -16.06 -21.02
N ASN A 12 -6.35 -15.05 -21.82
CA ASN A 12 -6.14 -13.64 -21.54
C ASN A 12 -7.11 -13.21 -20.42
N SER A 13 -6.69 -13.32 -19.16
CA SER A 13 -7.43 -12.78 -18.03
C SER A 13 -7.34 -11.26 -18.04
N SER A 14 -8.37 -10.61 -18.57
CA SER A 14 -8.48 -9.16 -18.69
C SER A 14 -8.48 -8.50 -17.31
N GLN A 15 -7.31 -8.10 -16.82
CA GLN A 15 -7.19 -7.22 -15.67
C GLN A 15 -7.64 -5.82 -16.09
N HIS A 16 -8.82 -5.38 -15.65
CA HIS A 16 -9.22 -4.00 -15.84
C HIS A 16 -8.52 -3.10 -14.82
N SER A 17 -7.56 -2.31 -15.30
CA SER A 17 -6.96 -1.23 -14.51
C SER A 17 -8.05 -0.25 -14.06
N PHE A 18 -7.86 0.41 -12.91
CA PHE A 18 -8.78 1.46 -12.45
C PHE A 18 -9.04 2.51 -13.54
N GLU A 19 -8.02 2.89 -14.31
CA GLU A 19 -8.15 3.81 -15.45
C GLU A 19 -9.13 3.30 -16.52
N GLN A 20 -9.18 1.98 -16.72
CA GLN A 20 -10.07 1.36 -17.69
C GLN A 20 -11.52 1.33 -17.17
N LEU A 21 -11.70 1.08 -15.86
CA LEU A 21 -13.00 1.19 -15.19
C LEU A 21 -13.51 2.63 -15.19
N LEU A 22 -12.63 3.60 -14.99
CA LEU A 22 -12.97 5.02 -15.01
C LEU A 22 -13.47 5.42 -16.41
N LYS A 23 -12.69 5.13 -17.46
CA LYS A 23 -13.08 5.38 -18.86
C LYS A 23 -14.39 4.69 -19.25
N ALA A 24 -14.61 3.46 -18.79
CA ALA A 24 -15.86 2.75 -19.05
C ALA A 24 -17.07 3.40 -18.36
N SER A 25 -16.83 4.09 -17.24
CA SER A 25 -17.87 4.71 -16.40
C SER A 25 -18.03 6.22 -16.64
N ASP A 26 -17.23 6.84 -17.52
CA ASP A 26 -17.21 8.30 -17.74
C ASP A 26 -18.60 8.87 -18.07
N SER A 27 -19.43 8.12 -18.80
CA SER A 27 -20.80 8.53 -19.15
C SER A 27 -21.80 8.49 -17.99
N GLN A 28 -21.45 7.83 -16.88
CA GLN A 28 -22.29 7.62 -15.69
C GLN A 28 -21.83 8.46 -14.49
N LEU A 29 -20.68 9.12 -14.58
CA LEU A 29 -20.17 9.95 -13.50
C LEU A 29 -20.90 11.30 -13.47
N PRO A 30 -21.27 11.80 -12.28
CA PRO A 30 -21.88 13.11 -12.15
C PRO A 30 -20.88 14.23 -12.48
N PRO A 31 -21.30 15.49 -12.64
CA PRO A 31 -20.37 16.60 -12.82
C PRO A 31 -19.36 16.72 -11.65
N PRO A 32 -18.16 17.27 -11.90
CA PRO A 32 -17.13 17.45 -10.86
C PRO A 32 -17.67 18.14 -9.60
N GLY A 33 -17.43 17.50 -8.45
CA GLY A 33 -17.93 17.92 -7.15
C GLY A 33 -17.92 16.77 -6.14
N PRO A 34 -18.53 16.95 -4.95
CA PRO A 34 -18.57 15.91 -3.92
C PRO A 34 -19.21 14.60 -4.42
N ALA A 35 -20.28 14.69 -5.20
CA ALA A 35 -20.92 13.53 -5.80
C ALA A 35 -20.01 12.77 -6.78
N TYR A 36 -19.18 13.50 -7.55
CA TYR A 36 -18.19 12.89 -8.43
C TYR A 36 -17.10 12.16 -7.66
N TYR A 37 -16.60 12.76 -6.57
CA TYR A 37 -15.65 12.10 -5.69
C TYR A 37 -16.22 10.78 -5.14
N LEU A 38 -17.46 10.80 -4.63
CA LEU A 38 -18.11 9.60 -4.09
C LEU A 38 -18.28 8.51 -5.15
N ALA A 39 -18.74 8.87 -6.36
CA ALA A 39 -18.92 7.93 -7.46
C ALA A 39 -17.58 7.32 -7.90
N ARG A 40 -16.54 8.15 -8.07
CA ARG A 40 -15.19 7.70 -8.42
C ARG A 40 -14.58 6.82 -7.34
N ARG A 41 -14.76 7.18 -6.06
CA ARG A 41 -14.29 6.37 -4.93
C ARG A 41 -15.00 5.02 -4.87
N ALA A 42 -16.30 4.97 -5.16
CA ALA A 42 -17.04 3.72 -5.24
C ALA A 42 -16.48 2.80 -6.34
N LEU A 43 -16.09 3.36 -7.49
CA LEU A 43 -15.39 2.60 -8.54
C LEU A 43 -14.00 2.12 -8.09
N TRP A 44 -13.24 2.97 -7.38
CA TRP A 44 -11.90 2.63 -6.89
C TRP A 44 -11.92 1.46 -5.89
N LEU A 45 -12.98 1.38 -5.08
CA LEU A 45 -13.13 0.34 -4.07
C LEU A 45 -13.67 -0.98 -4.63
N LYS A 46 -14.08 -1.03 -5.91
CA LYS A 46 -14.45 -2.30 -6.55
C LYS A 46 -13.20 -3.16 -6.69
N SER A 47 -13.23 -4.33 -6.05
CA SER A 47 -12.18 -5.32 -6.22
C SER A 47 -12.07 -5.70 -7.70
N PRO A 48 -10.85 -5.86 -8.24
CA PRO A 48 -10.66 -6.44 -9.57
C PRO A 48 -11.36 -7.80 -9.67
N ASP A 49 -11.87 -8.17 -10.83
CA ASP A 49 -12.64 -9.42 -11.04
C ASP A 49 -11.87 -10.69 -10.63
N ASN A 50 -10.54 -10.63 -10.53
CA ASN A 50 -9.66 -11.72 -10.10
C ASN A 50 -9.07 -11.50 -8.70
N PHE A 51 -9.65 -10.61 -7.89
CA PHE A 51 -9.24 -10.46 -6.50
C PHE A 51 -9.66 -11.70 -5.73
N VAL A 52 -8.72 -12.63 -5.59
CA VAL A 52 -8.82 -13.72 -4.63
C VAL A 52 -8.37 -13.13 -3.29
N PRO A 53 -9.27 -13.00 -2.29
CA PRO A 53 -8.85 -12.65 -0.94
C PRO A 53 -7.77 -13.63 -0.51
N HIS A 54 -6.66 -13.12 0.01
CA HIS A 54 -5.61 -14.01 0.49
C HIS A 54 -6.19 -14.81 1.66
N ASP A 55 -6.23 -16.13 1.50
CA ASP A 55 -6.56 -17.00 2.62
C ASP A 55 -5.38 -16.96 3.60
N ASP A 56 -5.53 -16.20 4.67
CA ASP A 56 -4.56 -16.13 5.77
C ASP A 56 -4.50 -17.44 6.56
N SER A 57 -5.40 -18.40 6.32
CA SER A 57 -5.41 -19.71 6.98
C SER A 57 -4.35 -20.67 6.44
N VAL A 58 -3.80 -20.43 5.24
CA VAL A 58 -2.70 -21.24 4.69
C VAL A 58 -1.37 -20.66 5.18
N PRO A 59 -0.62 -21.35 6.07
CA PRO A 59 0.65 -20.85 6.56
C PRO A 59 1.67 -20.90 5.42
N ARG A 60 1.81 -19.78 4.71
CA ARG A 60 2.85 -19.61 3.70
C ARG A 60 4.17 -19.50 4.46
N GLN A 61 5.11 -20.42 4.23
CA GLN A 61 6.39 -20.40 4.93
C GLN A 61 7.09 -19.07 4.72
N LEU A 62 7.14 -18.27 5.79
CA LEU A 62 7.84 -17.00 5.85
C LEU A 62 9.32 -17.27 5.57
N SER A 63 9.97 -16.42 4.75
CA SER A 63 11.42 -16.53 4.64
C SER A 63 12.06 -16.18 5.98
N THR A 64 13.24 -16.74 6.25
CA THR A 64 14.00 -16.42 7.46
C THR A 64 14.25 -14.91 7.59
N SER A 65 14.53 -14.21 6.49
CA SER A 65 14.66 -12.74 6.47
C SER A 65 13.36 -12.03 6.85
N ARG A 66 12.20 -12.57 6.43
CA ARG A 66 10.89 -12.01 6.75
C ARG A 66 10.58 -12.16 8.24
N GLN A 67 10.83 -13.33 8.81
CA GLN A 67 10.66 -13.59 10.25
C GLN A 67 11.56 -12.69 11.09
N LYS A 68 12.83 -12.52 10.68
CA LYS A 68 13.76 -11.59 11.35
C LYS A 68 13.23 -10.16 11.35
N LEU A 69 12.74 -9.67 10.20
CA LEU A 69 12.15 -8.34 10.10
C LEU A 69 10.90 -8.19 10.97
N GLU A 70 10.01 -9.18 10.98
CA GLU A 70 8.83 -9.18 11.85
C GLU A 70 9.22 -9.13 13.32
N ASN A 71 10.17 -9.95 13.75
CA ASN A 71 10.65 -9.97 15.12
C ASN A 71 11.25 -8.63 15.53
N LEU A 72 12.07 -8.01 14.68
CA LEU A 72 12.62 -6.67 14.93
C LEU A 72 11.50 -5.62 15.09
N LEU A 73 10.47 -5.67 14.25
CA LEU A 73 9.35 -4.71 14.27
C LEU A 73 8.28 -5.01 15.34
N HIS A 74 8.36 -6.18 15.99
CA HIS A 74 7.50 -6.56 17.13
C HIS A 74 8.10 -6.19 18.48
N THR A 75 9.40 -5.91 18.57
CA THR A 75 10.01 -5.38 19.79
C THR A 75 9.32 -4.08 20.20
N SER A 76 8.98 -3.93 21.48
CA SER A 76 8.56 -2.64 22.03
C SER A 76 9.65 -1.61 21.76
N ASP A 77 9.27 -0.45 21.24
CA ASP A 77 10.19 0.64 20.84
C ASP A 77 11.03 0.41 19.59
N ALA A 78 10.71 -0.58 18.74
CA ALA A 78 11.41 -0.80 17.46
C ALA A 78 11.50 0.46 16.57
N VAL A 79 10.54 1.38 16.70
CA VAL A 79 10.51 2.67 15.98
C VAL A 79 11.64 3.61 16.43
N TYR A 80 11.91 3.66 17.73
CA TYR A 80 12.88 4.57 18.33
C TYR A 80 14.24 3.91 18.56
N ASN A 81 14.32 2.59 18.42
CA ASN A 81 15.52 1.82 18.66
C ASN A 81 16.49 1.85 17.46
N LYS A 82 17.65 2.46 17.67
CA LYS A 82 18.73 2.53 16.67
C LYS A 82 19.33 1.17 16.31
N GLU A 83 19.43 0.25 17.26
CA GLU A 83 19.92 -1.11 16.99
C GLU A 83 18.94 -1.89 16.12
N ALA A 84 17.63 -1.69 16.30
CA ALA A 84 16.62 -2.30 15.43
C ALA A 84 16.71 -1.74 14.00
N TRP A 85 16.96 -0.42 13.89
CA TRP A 85 17.18 0.25 12.62
C TRP A 85 18.38 -0.35 11.85
N GLU A 86 19.54 -0.39 12.50
CA GLU A 86 20.79 -0.94 11.96
C GLU A 86 20.72 -2.47 11.76
N GLY A 87 19.90 -3.16 12.56
CA GLY A 87 19.69 -4.62 12.53
C GLY A 87 18.96 -5.14 11.29
N GLY A 88 18.48 -4.26 10.41
CA GLY A 88 17.99 -4.64 9.09
C GLY A 88 16.80 -3.82 8.57
N ILE A 89 16.16 -3.01 9.40
CA ILE A 89 15.04 -2.15 8.98
C ILE A 89 15.51 -1.14 7.93
N GLU A 90 16.69 -0.53 8.13
CA GLU A 90 17.28 0.43 7.18
C GLU A 90 17.41 -0.17 5.77
N LYS A 91 17.90 -1.41 5.67
CA LYS A 91 18.11 -2.09 4.38
C LYS A 91 16.78 -2.33 3.66
N VAL A 92 15.74 -2.69 4.40
CA VAL A 92 14.41 -2.91 3.82
C VAL A 92 13.82 -1.57 3.37
N PHE A 93 13.93 -0.53 4.20
CA PHE A 93 13.49 0.82 3.84
C PHE A 93 14.16 1.32 2.55
N LYS A 94 15.50 1.22 2.44
CA LYS A 94 16.25 1.60 1.22
C LYS A 94 15.76 0.87 -0.03
N GLY A 95 15.40 -0.41 0.10
CA GLY A 95 14.80 -1.16 -1.01
C GLY A 95 13.43 -0.61 -1.39
N LEU A 96 12.56 -0.36 -0.41
CA LEU A 96 11.23 0.18 -0.63
C LEU A 96 11.26 1.59 -1.25
N SER A 97 12.04 2.50 -0.68
CA SER A 97 12.15 3.89 -1.16
C SER A 97 12.90 3.99 -2.50
N GLY A 98 13.80 3.03 -2.79
CA GLY A 98 14.47 2.91 -4.09
C GLY A 98 13.62 2.27 -5.20
N GLY A 99 12.35 1.96 -4.95
CA GLY A 99 11.45 1.37 -5.93
C GLY A 99 11.70 -0.11 -6.23
N ALA A 100 12.38 -0.84 -5.34
CA ALA A 100 12.63 -2.26 -5.52
C ALA A 100 11.32 -3.05 -5.46
N THR A 101 11.11 -3.92 -6.46
CA THR A 101 9.93 -4.80 -6.49
C THR A 101 10.05 -5.88 -5.42
N LEU A 102 9.00 -6.01 -4.59
CA LEU A 102 8.91 -7.04 -3.59
C LEU A 102 8.68 -8.42 -4.23
N LYS A 103 9.63 -9.35 -4.05
CA LYS A 103 9.47 -10.76 -4.48
C LYS A 103 8.32 -11.47 -3.77
N ARG A 104 8.00 -11.03 -2.55
CA ARG A 104 6.91 -11.54 -1.73
C ARG A 104 6.17 -10.36 -1.11
N ARG A 105 4.84 -10.43 -1.07
CA ARG A 105 4.00 -9.39 -0.48
C ARG A 105 4.39 -9.16 0.98
N LEU A 106 4.35 -7.91 1.40
CA LEU A 106 4.64 -7.48 2.75
C LEU A 106 3.35 -6.89 3.34
N PRO A 107 2.88 -7.34 4.51
CA PRO A 107 1.77 -6.73 5.24
C PRO A 107 1.95 -5.22 5.40
N LEU A 108 0.90 -4.47 5.07
CA LEU A 108 0.92 -3.00 5.06
C LEU A 108 1.26 -2.41 6.43
N ASN A 109 0.77 -3.03 7.51
CA ASN A 109 1.09 -2.62 8.88
C ASN A 109 2.60 -2.58 9.15
N LEU A 110 3.38 -3.49 8.56
CA LEU A 110 4.83 -3.48 8.72
C LEU A 110 5.51 -2.50 7.80
N VAL A 111 4.98 -2.29 6.58
CA VAL A 111 5.45 -1.21 5.70
C VAL A 111 5.32 0.13 6.42
N ILE A 112 4.17 0.39 7.02
CA ILE A 112 3.90 1.60 7.81
C ILE A 112 4.93 1.74 8.95
N LYS A 113 5.18 0.66 9.72
CA LYS A 113 6.20 0.69 10.77
C LYS A 113 7.61 0.99 10.25
N ILE A 114 8.02 0.37 9.14
CA ILE A 114 9.33 0.60 8.51
C ILE A 114 9.49 2.07 8.10
N VAL A 115 8.44 2.65 7.48
CA VAL A 115 8.44 4.06 7.08
C VAL A 115 8.49 4.97 8.31
N HIS A 116 7.75 4.64 9.36
CA HIS A 116 7.79 5.40 10.62
C HIS A 116 9.19 5.37 11.27
N CYS A 117 9.86 4.21 11.30
CA CYS A 117 11.26 4.14 11.74
C CYS A 117 12.14 5.11 10.94
N ALA A 118 11.96 5.18 9.61
CA ALA A 118 12.74 6.07 8.77
C ALA A 118 12.50 7.56 9.11
N TRP A 119 11.24 7.97 9.27
CA TRP A 119 10.88 9.34 9.65
C TRP A 119 11.43 9.78 11.01
N VAL A 120 11.51 8.84 11.96
CA VAL A 120 12.13 9.12 13.25
C VAL A 120 13.64 9.30 13.11
N GLN A 121 14.29 8.49 12.26
CA GLN A 121 15.75 8.52 12.06
C GLN A 121 16.22 9.74 11.25
N ASP A 122 15.45 10.17 10.25
CA ASP A 122 15.78 11.34 9.44
C ASP A 122 15.28 12.67 10.05
N GLY A 123 14.53 12.60 11.16
CA GLY A 123 13.99 13.76 11.86
C GLY A 123 12.76 14.39 11.19
N THR A 124 12.16 13.73 10.19
CA THR A 124 10.90 14.16 9.55
C THR A 124 9.75 14.14 10.55
N TRP A 125 9.70 13.13 11.43
CA TRP A 125 8.68 13.00 12.46
C TRP A 125 9.29 12.52 13.78
N PRO A 126 9.97 13.41 14.53
CA PRO A 126 10.64 13.02 15.76
C PRO A 126 9.62 12.71 16.87
N ALA A 127 10.05 11.87 17.82
CA ALA A 127 9.23 11.53 18.98
C ALA A 127 8.79 12.80 19.74
N GLY A 128 7.49 12.91 20.04
CA GLY A 128 6.95 14.05 20.78
C GLY A 128 6.72 15.32 19.95
N ALA A 129 6.92 15.28 18.63
CA ALA A 129 6.50 16.36 17.75
C ALA A 129 4.97 16.50 17.76
N VAL A 130 4.50 17.72 17.95
CA VAL A 130 3.07 18.08 17.86
C VAL A 130 2.84 18.69 16.49
N ALA A 131 1.85 18.16 15.76
CA ALA A 131 1.45 18.74 14.49
C ALA A 131 0.91 20.17 14.73
N PRO A 132 1.27 21.15 13.89
CA PRO A 132 0.65 22.47 13.92
C PRO A 132 -0.87 22.36 13.76
N GLU A 133 -1.60 23.36 14.25
CA GLU A 133 -3.04 23.46 14.03
C GLU A 133 -3.35 23.47 12.51
N PRO A 134 -4.41 22.79 12.06
CA PRO A 134 -4.75 22.72 10.65
C PRO A 134 -5.25 24.07 10.14
N ASP A 135 -4.70 24.53 9.02
CA ASP A 135 -5.10 25.78 8.35
C ASP A 135 -6.49 25.69 7.67
N ASP A 136 -7.11 24.51 7.68
CA ASP A 136 -8.35 24.22 6.97
C ASP A 136 -9.62 24.67 7.71
N VAL A 137 -9.49 25.32 8.87
CA VAL A 137 -10.62 25.93 9.58
C VAL A 137 -11.02 27.17 8.80
N ALA A 138 -11.96 27.01 7.87
CA ALA A 138 -12.57 28.12 7.15
C ALA A 138 -13.15 29.10 8.18
N GLU A 139 -12.50 30.26 8.35
CA GLU A 139 -13.09 31.38 9.08
C GLU A 139 -14.44 31.68 8.41
N GLU A 140 -15.54 31.36 9.09
CA GLU A 140 -16.87 31.82 8.72
C GLU A 140 -16.83 33.35 8.85
N VAL A 141 -16.50 34.03 7.75
CA VAL A 141 -16.61 35.48 7.65
C VAL A 141 -18.10 35.80 7.69
N GLU A 142 -18.58 36.08 8.90
CA GLU A 142 -19.89 36.65 9.19
C GLU A 142 -20.03 37.93 8.36
N ARG A 143 -20.85 37.86 7.30
CA ARG A 143 -21.20 39.04 6.51
C ARG A 143 -22.45 39.64 7.13
N ASP A 144 -22.27 40.76 7.81
CA ASP A 144 -23.33 41.71 8.17
C ASP A 144 -24.03 42.29 6.91
#